data_AF-A0A5N7CC10-F1
#
_entry.id   AF-A0A5N7CC10-F1
#
_cell.length_a   1.000
_cell.length_b   1.000
_cell.length_c   1.000
_cell.angle_alpha   90.00
_cell.angle_beta   90.00
_cell.angle_gamma   90.00
#
_symmetry.space_group_name_H-M   'P 1'
#
loop_
_entity.id
_entity.type
_entity.pdbx_description
1 polymer ?
#
loop_
_entity_poly.entity_id
_entity_poly.type
_entity_poly.pdbx_seq_one_letter_code
_entity_poly.pdbx_strand_id
1 'polypeptide(L)' 'MGPWPKGPHFGEPGFRLVVDESLGMWAPMLYTKVLGWTREEVEMIFAKMREEINNPSLHADIELSVLYGQKPEI' A
#
# COMPACT_ATOMS: atom_id res chain seq x y z
N MET A 1 8.81 -15.73 3.85
CA MET A 1 7.62 -16.01 3.03
C MET A 1 6.96 -17.27 3.58
N GLY A 2 6.08 -17.14 4.57
CA GLY A 2 5.24 -18.25 5.01
C GLY A 2 4.16 -18.56 3.97
N PRO A 3 3.58 -19.78 3.96
CA PRO A 3 2.52 -20.12 3.01
C PRO A 3 1.26 -19.31 3.33
N TRP A 4 0.80 -18.51 2.37
CA TRP A 4 -0.45 -17.77 2.48
C TRP A 4 -1.62 -18.75 2.68
N PRO A 5 -2.60 -18.42 3.55
CA PRO A 5 -3.81 -19.24 3.67
C PRO A 5 -4.53 -19.34 2.32
N LYS A 6 -4.85 -20.57 1.90
CA LYS A 6 -5.55 -20.84 0.63
C LYS A 6 -7.03 -20.50 0.76
N GLY A 7 -7.39 -19.23 0.60
CA GLY A 7 -8.79 -18.77 0.56
C GLY A 7 -9.07 -17.89 -0.67
N PRO A 8 -10.35 -17.78 -1.08
CA PRO A 8 -10.73 -17.12 -2.32
C PRO A 8 -10.65 -15.59 -2.31
N HIS A 9 -10.39 -14.96 -1.16
CA HIS A 9 -10.47 -13.50 -0.98
C HIS A 9 -9.14 -12.81 -0.64
N PHE A 10 -8.04 -13.55 -0.59
CA PHE A 10 -6.78 -12.96 -0.17
C PHE A 10 -6.14 -12.14 -1.28
N GLY A 11 -5.62 -10.95 -0.92
CA GLY A 11 -4.86 -10.10 -1.83
C GLY A 11 -3.77 -10.87 -2.59
N GLU A 12 -3.70 -10.64 -3.90
CA GLU A 12 -2.72 -11.30 -4.77
C GLU A 12 -1.28 -10.96 -4.36
N PRO A 13 -0.29 -11.86 -4.57
CA PRO A 13 1.12 -11.58 -4.32
C PRO A 13 1.63 -10.28 -4.98
N GLY A 14 1.02 -9.88 -6.10
CA GLY A 14 1.33 -8.64 -6.80
C GLY A 14 0.90 -7.38 -6.04
N PHE A 15 -0.14 -7.44 -5.21
CA PHE A 15 -0.62 -6.28 -4.47
C PHE A 15 0.41 -5.80 -3.44
N ARG A 16 1.12 -6.73 -2.80
CA ARG A 16 2.22 -6.42 -1.88
C ARG A 16 3.35 -5.63 -2.55
N LEU A 17 3.68 -5.97 -3.81
CA LEU A 17 4.65 -5.23 -4.62
C LEU A 17 4.15 -3.81 -4.90
N VAL A 18 2.87 -3.66 -5.27
CA VAL A 18 2.26 -2.35 -5.52
C VAL A 18 2.32 -1.44 -4.29
N VAL A 19 2.07 -2.00 -3.09
CA VAL A 19 2.17 -1.22 -1.84
C VAL A 19 3.61 -0.75 -1.60
N ASP A 20 4.61 -1.60 -1.76
CA ASP A 20 6.01 -1.21 -1.56
C ASP A 20 6.48 -0.15 -2.59
N GLU A 21 6.11 -0.31 -3.85
CA GLU A 21 6.40 0.68 -4.91
C GLU A 21 5.71 2.02 -4.64
N SER A 22 4.48 2.01 -4.12
CA SER A 22 3.73 3.23 -3.82
C SER A 22 4.40 4.14 -2.78
N LEU A 23 5.14 3.55 -1.82
CA LEU A 23 5.91 4.28 -0.81
C LEU A 23 7.04 5.11 -1.44
N GLY A 24 7.56 4.70 -2.61
CA GLY A 24 8.57 5.46 -3.34
C GLY A 24 8.00 6.44 -4.37
N MET A 25 6.79 6.18 -4.87
CA MET A 25 6.29 6.86 -6.06
C MET A 25 5.50 8.14 -5.76
N TRP A 26 4.39 8.05 -5.03
CA TRP A 26 3.48 9.19 -4.80
C TRP A 26 3.20 9.47 -3.33
N ALA A 27 3.34 8.47 -2.46
CA ALA A 27 3.10 8.62 -1.03
C ALA A 27 3.92 9.76 -0.39
N PRO A 28 5.21 9.98 -0.71
CA PRO A 28 5.97 11.08 -0.08
C PRO A 28 5.39 12.47 -0.35
N MET A 29 4.85 12.67 -1.57
CA MET A 29 4.24 13.95 -1.94
C MET A 29 3.00 14.23 -1.09
N LEU A 30 2.13 13.24 -0.89
CA LEU A 30 0.93 13.42 -0.07
C LEU A 30 1.28 13.74 1.38
N TYR A 31 2.21 12.99 1.97
CA TYR A 31 2.60 13.23 3.36
C TYR A 31 3.20 14.62 3.56
N THR A 32 4.03 15.08 2.63
CA THR A 32 4.69 16.39 2.76
C THR A 32 3.79 17.56 2.33
N LYS A 33 3.08 17.46 1.22
CA LYS A 33 2.29 18.56 0.64
C LYS A 33 0.87 18.67 1.17
N VAL A 34 0.25 17.54 1.54
CA VAL A 34 -1.14 17.52 2.04
C VAL A 34 -1.15 17.43 3.56
N LEU A 35 -0.34 16.55 4.14
CA LEU A 35 -0.34 16.33 5.59
C LEU A 35 0.70 17.19 6.34
N GLY A 36 1.61 17.86 5.64
CA GLY A 36 2.57 18.80 6.23
C GLY A 36 3.72 18.15 7.01
N TRP A 37 3.99 16.86 6.80
CA TRP A 37 5.08 16.16 7.47
C TRP A 37 6.43 16.60 6.91
N THR A 38 7.48 16.53 7.75
CA THR A 38 8.85 16.71 7.27
C THR A 38 9.29 15.51 6.44
N ARG A 39 10.30 15.70 5.59
CA ARG A 39 10.79 14.62 4.74
C ARG A 39 11.41 13.50 5.58
N GLU A 40 12.10 13.86 6.65
CA GLU A 40 12.75 12.95 7.58
C GLU A 40 11.74 12.05 8.31
N GLU A 41 10.60 12.61 8.76
CA GLU A 41 9.51 11.84 9.38
C GLU A 41 8.90 10.83 8.39
N VAL A 42 8.73 11.24 7.13
CA VAL A 42 8.19 10.38 6.07
C VAL A 42 9.16 9.24 5.76
N GLU A 43 10.45 9.53 5.61
CA GLU A 43 11.46 8.49 5.35
C GLU A 43 11.56 7.49 6.52
N MET A 44 11.49 7.97 7.77
CA MET A 44 11.46 7.10 8.95
C MET A 44 10.24 6.18 9.00
N ILE A 45 9.04 6.70 8.72
CA ILE A 45 7.84 5.86 8.78
C ILE A 45 7.77 4.88 7.61
N PHE A 46 8.23 5.28 6.42
CA PHE A 46 8.28 4.38 5.26
C PHE A 46 9.31 3.27 5.42
N ALA A 47 10.44 3.53 6.10
CA ALA A 47 11.39 2.49 6.46
C ALA A 47 10.71 1.40 7.31
N LYS A 48 9.98 1.80 8.35
CA LYS A 48 9.21 0.86 9.21
C LYS A 48 8.12 0.13 8.44
N MET A 49 7.37 0.82 7.58
CA MET A 49 6.34 0.18 6.75
C MET A 49 6.93 -0.91 5.86
N ARG A 50 8.12 -0.70 5.28
CA ARG A 50 8.81 -1.73 4.49
C ARG A 50 9.20 -2.95 5.32
N GLU A 51 9.67 -2.75 6.54
CA GLU A 51 9.98 -3.85 7.45
C GLU A 51 8.72 -4.70 7.73
N GLU A 52 7.60 -4.05 8.03
CA GLU A 52 6.34 -4.76 8.32
C GLU A 52 5.73 -5.43 7.08
N ILE A 53 5.78 -4.78 5.91
CA ILE A 53 5.38 -5.39 4.63
C ILE A 53 6.22 -6.65 4.37
N ASN A 54 7.51 -6.64 4.72
CA ASN A 54 8.44 -7.77 4.59
C ASN A 54 8.37 -8.80 5.71
N ASN A 55 7.62 -8.54 6.77
CA ASN A 55 7.45 -9.46 7.87
C ASN A 55 6.54 -10.64 7.47
N PRO A 56 7.06 -11.88 7.34
CA PRO A 56 6.28 -13.02 6.90
C PRO A 56 5.28 -13.52 7.96
N SER A 57 5.36 -12.99 9.19
CA SER A 57 4.42 -13.29 10.27
C SER A 57 3.14 -12.46 10.16
N LEU A 58 3.20 -11.32 9.45
CA LEU A 58 2.07 -10.43 9.22
C LEU A 58 1.42 -10.73 7.87
N HIS A 59 0.17 -11.15 7.93
CA HIS A 59 -0.68 -11.35 6.74
C HIS A 59 -1.62 -10.15 6.63
N ALA A 60 -1.08 -9.00 6.23
CA ALA A 60 -1.88 -7.81 5.99
C ALA A 60 -2.75 -8.03 4.74
N ASP A 61 -4.07 -7.95 4.91
CA ASP A 61 -5.05 -7.97 3.83
C ASP A 61 -5.65 -6.57 3.71
N ILE A 62 -5.88 -6.10 2.49
CA ILE A 62 -6.47 -4.77 2.23
C ILE A 62 -7.75 -4.96 1.45
N GLU A 63 -8.87 -4.55 2.06
CA GLU A 63 -10.14 -4.47 1.37
C GLU A 63 -10.18 -3.23 0.49
N LEU A 64 -10.03 -3.41 -0.83
CA LEU A 64 -10.10 -2.35 -1.82
C LEU A 64 -11.44 -2.40 -2.56
N SER A 65 -12.27 -1.38 -2.36
CA SER A 65 -13.48 -1.18 -3.16
C SER A 65 -13.15 -0.33 -4.39
N VAL A 66 -13.25 -0.92 -5.58
CA VAL A 66 -13.06 -0.20 -6.85
C VAL A 66 -14.41 0.21 -7.41
N LEU A 67 -14.64 1.52 -7.51
CA LEU A 67 -15.85 2.09 -8.10
C LEU A 67 -15.52 2.61 -9.50
N TYR A 68 -16.30 2.19 -10.49
CA TYR A 68 -16.18 2.66 -11.87
C TYR A 68 -17.36 3.57 -12.20
N GLY A 69 -17.07 4.76 -12.71
CA GLY A 69 -18.07 5.68 -13.25
C GLY A 69 -17.87 5.84 -14.75
N GLN A 70 -18.93 5.64 -15.53
CA GLN A 70 -18.94 5.96 -16.96
C GLN A 70 -19.56 7.34 -17.16
N LYS A 71 -18.85 8.22 -17.88
CA LYS A 71 -19.42 9.51 -18.28
C LYS A 71 -20.61 9.24 -19.24
N PRO A 72 -21.79 9.83 -18.99
CA PRO A 72 -22.91 9.66 -19.91
C PRO A 72 -22.57 10.28 -21.28
N GLU A 73 -22.91 9.57 -22.35
CA GLU A 73 -22.92 10.12 -23.70
C GLU A 73 -24.11 11.09 -23.80
N ILE A 74 -23.82 12.36 -24.03
CA ILE A 74 -24.82 13.40 -24.34
C ILE A 74 -25.05 13.36 -25.85
#